data_AF-A0A379TDR3-F1
#
_entry.id   AF-A0A379TDR3-F1
#
_cell.length_a   1.000
_cell.length_b   1.000
_cell.length_c   1.000
_cell.angle_alpha   90.00
_cell.angle_beta   90.00
_cell.angle_gamma   90.00
#
_symmetry.space_group_name_H-M   'P 1'
#
loop_
_entity.id
_entity.type
_entity.pdbx_description
1 polymer ?
#
loop_
_entity_poly.entity_id
_entity_poly.type
_entity_poly.pdbx_seq_one_letter_code
_entity_poly.pdbx_strand_id
1 'polypeptide(L)'
;MPHDAGAVATVQSEPFTLKVFISHAVPTSIVDAMARNEILQIVVFSIFLGCSLAAIGEKAEPIVKVFDSLVYVMLKLTGYVMLFAPLTVFAAISGLIAERGLGVMVSAGIFMGEFYLTLSMLWAILIGLSALIVGPCISRLTRMIFEPALLAFTTSSSEAAFPGYVE
;
A
#
# COMPACT_ATOMS: atom_id res chain seq x y z
N MET A 1 13.67 10.36 -29.03
CA MET A 1 12.48 11.20 -28.77
C MET A 1 11.40 10.75 -29.76
N PRO A 2 10.14 10.48 -29.37
CA PRO A 2 9.47 10.74 -28.09
C PRO A 2 9.07 9.45 -27.33
N HIS A 3 9.14 9.50 -25.99
CA HIS A 3 8.56 8.52 -25.07
C HIS A 3 7.43 9.25 -24.31
N ASP A 4 6.22 9.24 -24.86
CA ASP A 4 5.01 9.67 -24.15
C ASP A 4 4.19 8.42 -23.82
N ALA A 5 4.53 7.77 -22.70
CA ALA A 5 3.66 6.80 -22.05
C ALA A 5 2.79 7.56 -21.04
N GLY A 6 1.57 7.86 -21.45
CA GLY A 6 0.58 8.55 -20.63
C GLY A 6 0.23 7.78 -19.36
N ALA A 7 0.22 8.52 -18.24
CA ALA A 7 -0.46 8.24 -16.99
C ALA A 7 0.07 7.09 -16.10
N VAL A 8 1.39 7.06 -15.88
CA VAL A 8 1.87 6.76 -14.52
C VAL A 8 1.86 8.11 -13.81
N ALA A 9 1.04 8.26 -12.77
CA ALA A 9 1.06 9.44 -11.91
C ALA A 9 2.52 9.74 -11.54
N THR A 10 3.07 10.81 -12.10
CA THR A 10 4.40 11.30 -11.77
C THR A 10 4.34 11.76 -10.33
N VAL A 11 4.63 10.85 -9.40
CA VAL A 11 5.02 11.22 -8.05
C VAL A 11 6.32 12.01 -8.22
N GLN A 12 6.19 13.33 -8.20
CA GLN A 12 7.34 14.24 -8.24
C GLN A 12 8.19 13.90 -7.01
N SER A 13 9.34 13.26 -7.23
CA SER A 13 10.38 13.17 -6.21
C SER A 13 11.02 14.56 -6.11
N GLU A 14 10.39 15.43 -5.34
CA GLU A 14 11.07 16.58 -4.75
C GLU A 14 12.20 16.04 -3.84
N PRO A 15 13.40 16.64 -3.87
CA PRO A 15 14.53 16.17 -3.09
C PRO A 15 14.17 16.18 -1.59
N PHE A 16 14.23 15.01 -0.96
CA PHE A 16 14.01 14.82 0.49
C PHE A 16 15.03 15.63 1.32
N THR A 17 14.74 16.91 1.53
CA THR A 17 15.44 17.76 2.50
C THR A 17 14.58 17.84 3.75
N LEU A 18 15.14 17.50 4.91
CA LEU A 18 14.44 17.51 6.22
C LEU A 18 13.72 18.84 6.50
N LYS A 19 14.28 19.95 6.00
CA LYS A 19 13.68 21.29 6.09
C LYS A 19 12.40 21.43 5.25
N VAL A 20 12.38 20.84 4.04
CA VAL A 20 11.23 20.81 3.12
C VAL A 20 10.17 19.85 3.65
N PHE A 21 10.57 18.69 4.19
CA PHE A 21 9.66 17.73 4.80
C PHE A 21 8.91 18.32 6.00
N ILE A 22 9.60 19.06 6.88
CA ILE A 22 8.98 19.71 8.03
C ILE A 22 8.12 20.92 7.61
N SER A 23 8.55 21.71 6.63
CA SER A 23 7.77 22.85 6.14
C SER A 23 6.53 22.43 5.34
N HIS A 24 6.59 21.32 4.60
CA HIS A 24 5.43 20.73 3.93
C HIS A 24 4.60 19.82 4.84
N ALA A 25 5.08 19.41 6.03
CA ALA A 25 4.30 18.59 6.96
C ALA A 25 3.19 19.39 7.66
N VAL A 26 3.32 20.72 7.76
CA VAL A 26 2.30 21.58 8.37
C VAL A 26 1.48 22.22 7.25
N PRO A 27 0.26 21.71 6.97
CA PRO A 27 -0.56 22.22 5.89
C PRO A 27 -0.99 23.66 6.19
N THR A 28 -0.84 24.56 5.23
CA THR A 28 -1.48 25.89 5.29
C THR A 28 -2.99 25.78 5.06
N SER A 29 -3.45 24.75 4.33
CA SER A 29 -4.87 24.43 4.12
C SER A 29 -5.09 22.98 3.66
N ILE A 30 -6.02 22.26 4.29
CA ILE A 30 -6.38 20.85 3.96
C ILE A 30 -6.97 20.74 2.55
N VAL A 31 -7.69 21.78 2.09
CA VAL A 31 -8.34 21.80 0.78
C VAL A 31 -7.31 21.86 -0.35
N ASP A 32 -6.20 22.59 -0.15
CA ASP A 32 -5.11 22.65 -1.13
C ASP A 32 -4.32 21.34 -1.19
N ALA A 33 -4.09 20.70 -0.03
CA ALA A 33 -3.43 19.38 0.05
C ALA A 33 -4.21 18.29 -0.70
N MET A 34 -5.54 18.27 -0.55
CA MET A 34 -6.41 17.35 -1.30
C MET A 34 -6.44 17.67 -2.79
N ALA A 35 -6.44 18.95 -3.17
CA ALA A 35 -6.42 19.36 -4.59
C ALA A 35 -5.10 19.00 -5.29
N ARG A 36 -3.97 19.09 -4.58
CA ARG A 36 -2.64 18.77 -5.09
C ARG A 36 -2.25 17.30 -4.95
N ASN A 37 -3.11 16.46 -4.36
CA ASN A 37 -2.81 15.06 -4.04
C ASN A 37 -1.50 14.88 -3.23
N GLU A 38 -1.23 15.79 -2.29
CA GLU A 38 -0.05 15.71 -1.42
C GLU A 38 -0.27 14.68 -0.31
N ILE A 39 0.04 13.41 -0.60
CA ILE A 39 -0.23 12.26 0.29
C ILE A 39 0.33 12.46 1.70
N LEU A 40 1.56 12.98 1.82
CA LEU A 40 2.21 13.20 3.12
C LEU A 40 1.39 14.14 4.03
N GLN A 41 0.92 15.27 3.48
CA GLN A 41 0.11 16.24 4.22
C GLN A 41 -1.22 15.66 4.68
N ILE A 42 -1.87 14.88 3.79
CA ILE A 42 -3.15 14.23 4.08
C ILE A 42 -3.00 13.24 5.23
N VAL A 43 -1.93 12.43 5.23
CA VAL A 43 -1.65 11.46 6.31
C VAL A 43 -1.35 12.15 7.63
N VAL A 44 -0.50 13.17 7.63
CA VAL A 44 -0.17 13.93 8.85
C VAL A 44 -1.44 14.54 9.45
N PHE A 45 -2.27 15.20 8.64
CA PHE A 45 -3.54 15.74 9.08
C PHE A 45 -4.49 14.66 9.63
N SER A 46 -4.62 13.52 8.94
CA SER A 46 -5.47 12.41 9.37
C SER A 46 -5.08 11.86 10.74
N ILE A 47 -3.78 11.79 11.05
CA ILE A 47 -3.31 11.35 12.38
C ILE A 47 -3.72 12.36 13.45
N PHE A 48 -3.50 13.66 13.22
CA PHE A 48 -3.92 14.70 14.18
C PHE A 48 -5.44 14.75 14.37
N LEU A 49 -6.20 14.61 13.29
CA LEU A 49 -7.67 14.54 13.33
C LEU A 49 -8.14 13.30 14.12
N GLY A 50 -7.54 12.14 13.85
CA GLY A 50 -7.82 10.89 14.56
C GLY A 50 -7.52 10.98 16.06
N CYS A 51 -6.34 11.51 16.43
CA CYS A 51 -5.99 11.75 17.83
C CYS A 51 -6.94 12.75 18.51
N SER A 52 -7.38 13.80 17.81
CA SER A 52 -8.31 14.80 18.35
C SER A 52 -9.71 14.21 18.57
N LEU A 53 -10.22 13.41 17.63
CA LEU A 53 -11.49 12.68 17.78
C LEU A 53 -11.43 11.69 18.95
N ALA A 54 -10.33 10.95 19.08
CA ALA A 54 -10.12 10.04 20.20
C ALA A 54 -10.07 10.77 21.56
N ALA A 55 -9.49 11.97 21.61
CA ALA A 55 -9.41 12.79 22.83
C ALA A 55 -10.77 13.40 23.25
N ILE A 56 -11.69 13.65 22.30
CA ILE A 56 -13.04 14.17 22.56
C ILE A 56 -13.98 13.07 23.11
N GLY A 57 -13.75 11.81 22.72
CA GLY A 57 -14.51 10.66 23.20
C GLY A 57 -15.96 10.63 22.71
N GLU A 58 -16.92 10.54 23.64
CA GLU A 58 -18.33 10.24 23.38
C GLU A 58 -19.02 11.23 22.42
N LYS A 59 -18.60 12.51 22.40
CA LYS A 59 -19.14 13.51 21.46
C LYS A 59 -18.65 13.33 20.02
N ALA A 60 -17.54 12.63 19.81
CA ALA A 60 -16.95 12.37 18.50
C ALA A 60 -17.46 11.05 17.87
N GLU A 61 -18.15 10.20 18.62
CA GLU A 61 -18.69 8.91 18.16
C GLU A 61 -19.48 8.99 16.83
N PRO A 62 -20.41 9.95 16.61
CA PRO A 62 -21.13 10.03 15.33
C PRO A 62 -20.19 10.31 14.15
N ILE A 63 -19.14 11.11 14.36
CA ILE A 63 -18.16 11.42 13.31
C ILE A 63 -17.32 10.18 12.98
N VAL A 64 -16.89 9.44 14.00
CA VAL A 64 -16.15 8.19 13.82
C VAL A 64 -16.99 7.16 13.06
N LYS A 65 -18.29 7.01 13.36
CA LYS A 65 -19.20 6.11 12.62
C LYS A 65 -19.38 6.51 11.16
N VAL A 66 -19.37 7.81 10.84
CA VAL A 66 -19.41 8.27 9.45
C VAL A 66 -18.13 7.88 8.72
N PHE A 67 -16.95 8.08 9.33
CA PHE A 67 -15.70 7.66 8.73
C PHE A 67 -15.62 6.14 8.53
N ASP A 68 -16.10 5.36 9.49
CA ASP A 68 -16.17 3.90 9.38
C ASP A 68 -17.07 3.47 8.21
N SER A 69 -18.27 4.06 8.10
CA SER A 69 -19.17 3.83 6.96
C SER A 69 -18.53 4.22 5.63
N LEU A 70 -17.75 5.30 5.60
CA LEU A 70 -17.03 5.74 4.40
C LEU A 70 -15.98 4.71 3.97
N VAL A 71 -15.23 4.13 4.92
CA VAL A 71 -14.28 3.04 4.62
C VAL A 71 -14.99 1.87 3.96
N TYR A 72 -16.13 1.43 4.52
CA TYR A 72 -16.94 0.36 3.90
C TYR A 72 -17.41 0.70 2.48
N VAL A 73 -17.82 1.94 2.24
CA VAL A 73 -18.20 2.39 0.89
C VAL A 73 -17.00 2.38 -0.05
N MET A 74 -15.82 2.83 0.38
CA MET A 74 -14.60 2.79 -0.43
C MET A 74 -14.16 1.36 -0.76
N LEU A 75 -14.25 0.44 0.21
CA LEU A 75 -13.97 -0.98 -0.01
C LEU A 75 -14.96 -1.58 -1.02
N LYS A 76 -16.26 -1.25 -0.91
CA LYS A 76 -17.28 -1.72 -1.86
C LYS A 76 -17.09 -1.16 -3.26
N LEU A 77 -16.76 0.12 -3.37
CA LEU A 77 -16.43 0.81 -4.62
C LEU A 77 -15.23 0.12 -5.29
N THR A 78 -14.16 -0.13 -4.52
CA THR A 78 -12.98 -0.84 -5.01
C THR A 78 -13.34 -2.24 -5.52
N GLY A 79 -14.25 -2.95 -4.85
CA GLY A 79 -14.79 -4.23 -5.32
C GLY A 79 -15.52 -4.13 -6.66
N TYR A 80 -16.30 -3.07 -6.90
CA TYR A 80 -16.91 -2.84 -8.22
C TYR A 80 -15.88 -2.56 -9.30
N VAL A 81 -14.85 -1.75 -9.01
CA VAL A 81 -13.75 -1.48 -9.94
C VAL A 81 -12.99 -2.77 -10.27
N MET A 82 -12.77 -3.63 -9.27
CA MET A 82 -12.12 -4.94 -9.44
C MET A 82 -12.88 -5.85 -10.41
N LEU A 83 -14.21 -5.72 -10.51
CA LEU A 83 -15.03 -6.48 -11.46
C LEU A 83 -14.72 -6.12 -12.92
N PHE A 84 -14.34 -4.86 -13.17
CA PHE A 84 -13.92 -4.36 -14.49
C PHE A 84 -12.43 -4.57 -14.76
N ALA A 85 -11.62 -4.82 -13.71
CA ALA A 85 -10.19 -5.06 -13.83
C ALA A 85 -9.80 -6.11 -14.90
N PRO A 86 -10.45 -7.29 -15.04
CA PRO A 86 -10.05 -8.27 -16.06
C PRO A 86 -10.15 -7.72 -17.49
N LEU A 87 -11.18 -6.92 -17.78
CA LEU A 87 -11.33 -6.28 -19.09
C LEU A 87 -10.26 -5.20 -19.30
N THR A 88 -10.03 -4.36 -18.28
CA THR A 88 -9.03 -3.29 -18.32
C THR A 88 -7.61 -3.83 -18.48
N VAL A 89 -7.26 -4.87 -17.74
CA VAL A 89 -5.94 -5.52 -17.79
C VAL A 89 -5.74 -6.21 -19.14
N PHE A 90 -6.76 -6.88 -19.67
CA PHE A 90 -6.68 -7.48 -21.01
C PHE A 90 -6.43 -6.41 -22.09
N ALA A 91 -7.17 -5.31 -22.06
CA ALA A 91 -6.97 -4.20 -22.99
C ALA A 91 -5.57 -3.58 -22.86
N ALA A 92 -5.10 -3.36 -21.63
CA ALA A 92 -3.78 -2.78 -21.37
C ALA A 92 -2.64 -3.70 -21.85
N ILE A 93 -2.70 -5.00 -21.54
CA ILE A 93 -1.68 -5.97 -21.96
C ILE A 93 -1.71 -6.15 -23.48
N SER A 94 -2.91 -6.22 -24.09
CA SER A 94 -3.04 -6.32 -25.54
C SER A 94 -2.45 -5.11 -26.26
N GLY A 95 -2.72 -3.89 -25.79
CA GLY A 95 -2.12 -2.67 -26.33
C GLY A 95 -0.59 -2.64 -26.17
N LEU A 96 -0.10 -3.05 -25.00
CA LEU A 96 1.34 -3.12 -24.73
C LEU A 96 2.07 -4.10 -25.66
N ILE A 97 1.46 -5.26 -25.94
CA ILE A 97 2.00 -6.24 -26.89
C ILE A 97 1.94 -5.70 -28.33
N ALA A 98 0.88 -4.97 -28.70
CA ALA A 98 0.76 -4.39 -30.03
C ALA A 98 1.84 -3.33 -30.32
N GLU A 99 2.19 -2.50 -29.34
CA GLU A 99 3.21 -1.44 -29.50
C GLU A 99 4.65 -1.93 -29.33
N ARG A 100 4.88 -2.81 -28.35
CA ARG A 100 6.24 -3.17 -27.90
C ARG A 100 6.61 -4.63 -28.15
N GLY A 101 5.67 -5.43 -28.66
CA GLY A 101 5.85 -6.85 -28.94
C GLY A 101 6.00 -7.71 -27.67
N LEU A 102 6.37 -8.98 -27.88
CA LEU A 102 6.56 -9.98 -26.81
C LEU A 102 7.78 -9.70 -25.90
N GLY A 103 8.70 -8.83 -26.31
CA GLY A 103 9.89 -8.49 -25.53
C GLY A 103 9.57 -7.86 -24.17
N VAL A 104 8.48 -7.10 -24.09
CA VAL A 104 8.04 -6.48 -22.83
C VAL A 104 7.51 -7.52 -21.84
N MET A 105 6.90 -8.60 -22.32
CA MET A 105 6.42 -9.67 -21.45
C MET A 105 7.59 -10.42 -20.78
N VAL A 106 8.71 -10.58 -21.50
CA VAL A 106 9.95 -11.14 -20.94
C VAL A 106 10.55 -10.19 -19.90
N SER A 107 10.64 -8.89 -20.20
CA SER A 107 11.15 -7.90 -19.24
C SER A 107 10.30 -7.83 -17.98
N ALA A 108 8.97 -7.88 -18.12
CA ALA A 108 8.04 -7.92 -16.99
C ALA A 108 8.21 -9.21 -16.17
N GLY A 109 8.42 -10.35 -16.84
CA GLY A 109 8.70 -11.63 -16.18
C GLY A 109 10.02 -11.64 -15.40
N ILE A 110 11.10 -11.08 -15.97
CA ILE A 110 12.39 -10.94 -15.29
C ILE A 110 12.24 -10.04 -14.06
N PHE A 111 11.61 -8.87 -14.22
CA PHE A 111 11.34 -7.96 -13.11
C PHE A 111 10.53 -8.64 -12.00
N MET A 112 9.49 -9.39 -12.35
CA MET A 112 8.67 -10.11 -11.37
C MET A 112 9.49 -11.20 -10.65
N GLY A 113 10.38 -11.89 -11.38
CA GLY A 113 11.31 -12.87 -10.81
C GLY A 113 12.29 -12.24 -9.82
N GLU A 114 12.93 -11.12 -10.19
CA GLU A 114 13.84 -10.38 -9.32
C GLU A 114 13.13 -9.83 -8.07
N PHE A 115 11.90 -9.34 -8.23
CA PHE A 115 11.07 -8.87 -7.14
C PHE A 115 10.79 -9.99 -6.13
N TYR A 116 10.28 -11.14 -6.59
CA TYR A 116 10.02 -12.28 -5.70
C TYR A 116 11.28 -12.86 -5.08
N LEU A 117 12.40 -12.89 -5.82
CA LEU A 117 13.69 -13.34 -5.30
C LEU A 117 14.18 -12.42 -4.17
N THR A 118 14.10 -11.11 -4.38
CA THR A 118 14.52 -10.11 -3.39
C THR A 118 13.61 -10.15 -2.16
N LEU A 119 12.30 -10.30 -2.35
CA LEU A 119 11.34 -10.46 -1.25
C LEU A 119 11.62 -11.74 -0.45
N SER A 120 11.90 -12.86 -1.13
CA SER A 120 12.26 -14.13 -0.49
C SER A 120 13.57 -14.02 0.29
N MET A 121 14.56 -13.34 -0.28
CA MET A 121 15.84 -13.08 0.36
C MET A 121 15.66 -12.20 1.61
N LEU A 122 14.84 -11.16 1.53
CA LEU A 122 14.51 -10.30 2.67
C LEU A 122 13.91 -11.12 3.83
N TRP A 123 12.91 -11.97 3.53
CA TRP A 123 12.29 -12.84 4.53
C TRP A 123 13.29 -13.83 5.14
N ALA A 124 14.14 -14.46 4.33
CA ALA A 124 15.17 -15.36 4.80
C ALA A 124 16.18 -14.67 5.73
N ILE A 125 16.59 -13.43 5.41
CA ILE A 125 17.49 -12.63 6.24
C ILE A 125 16.80 -12.25 7.56
N LEU A 126 15.55 -11.78 7.52
CA LEU A 126 14.80 -11.38 8.71
C LEU A 126 14.57 -12.56 9.67
N ILE A 127 14.17 -13.72 9.13
CA ILE A 127 13.99 -14.95 9.93
C ILE A 127 15.35 -15.48 10.43
N GLY A 128 16.39 -15.46 9.59
CA GLY A 128 17.73 -15.92 9.97
C GLY A 128 18.35 -15.07 11.07
N LEU A 129 18.25 -13.74 10.96
CA LEU A 129 18.76 -12.80 11.95
C LEU A 129 17.97 -12.89 13.26
N SER A 130 16.64 -12.99 13.18
CA SER A 130 15.80 -13.15 14.38
C SER A 130 16.08 -14.47 15.10
N ALA A 131 16.30 -15.57 14.39
CA ALA A 131 16.68 -16.85 14.97
C ALA A 131 18.08 -16.82 15.64
N LEU A 132 19.03 -16.06 15.08
CA LEU A 132 20.38 -15.91 15.65
C LEU A 132 20.38 -15.08 16.94
N ILE A 133 19.56 -14.01 17.01
CA ILE A 133 19.54 -13.09 18.16
C ILE A 133 18.72 -13.65 19.34
N VAL A 134 17.59 -14.32 19.07
CA VAL A 134 16.61 -14.73 20.10
C VAL A 134 16.55 -16.25 20.30
N GLY A 135 17.14 -17.05 19.40
CA GLY A 135 17.28 -18.50 19.55
C GLY A 135 16.15 -19.34 18.92
N PRO A 136 16.07 -20.66 19.21
CA PRO A 136 15.23 -21.63 18.48
C PRO A 136 13.71 -21.42 18.65
N CYS A 137 13.29 -20.57 19.58
CA CYS A 137 11.88 -20.23 19.79
C CYS A 137 11.29 -19.45 18.58
N ILE A 138 12.12 -18.80 17.75
CA ILE A 138 11.70 -18.10 16.53
C ILE A 138 11.07 -19.03 15.51
N SER A 139 11.58 -20.25 15.37
CA SER A 139 11.04 -21.21 14.39
C SER A 139 9.55 -21.49 14.64
N ARG A 140 9.13 -21.49 15.90
CA ARG A 140 7.71 -21.62 16.27
C ARG A 140 6.91 -20.37 15.94
N LEU A 141 7.46 -19.18 16.18
CA LEU A 141 6.81 -17.89 15.88
C LEU A 141 6.70 -17.64 14.37
N THR A 142 7.75 -17.92 13.60
CA THR A 142 7.75 -17.82 12.14
C THR A 142 6.67 -18.74 11.54
N ARG A 143 6.51 -19.96 12.08
CA ARG A 143 5.46 -20.88 11.63
C ARG A 143 4.05 -20.36 11.92
N MET A 144 3.84 -19.70 13.07
CA MET A 144 2.56 -19.08 13.42
C MET A 144 2.26 -17.84 12.57
N ILE A 145 3.26 -17.05 12.17
CA ILE A 145 3.08 -15.85 11.33
C ILE A 145 2.95 -16.22 9.84
N PHE A 146 3.50 -17.35 9.42
CA PHE A 146 3.48 -17.76 8.02
C PHE A 146 2.06 -18.05 7.51
N GLU A 147 1.20 -18.64 8.34
CA GLU A 147 -0.21 -18.88 8.01
C GLU A 147 -0.99 -17.57 7.73
N PRO A 148 -1.01 -16.56 8.62
CA PRO A 148 -1.65 -15.28 8.33
C PRO A 148 -0.94 -14.48 7.23
N ALA A 149 0.38 -14.58 7.09
CA ALA A 149 1.10 -13.93 5.99
C ALA A 149 0.71 -14.51 4.62
N LEU A 150 0.57 -15.84 4.51
CA LEU A 150 0.06 -16.49 3.31
C LEU A 150 -1.41 -16.13 3.05
N LEU A 151 -2.22 -16.02 4.11
CA LEU A 151 -3.61 -15.62 3.98
C LEU A 151 -3.75 -14.17 3.50
N ALA A 152 -2.93 -13.23 3.99
CA ALA A 152 -2.83 -11.87 3.47
C ALA A 152 -2.35 -11.84 2.00
N PHE A 153 -1.35 -12.66 1.66
CA PHE A 153 -0.83 -12.71 0.29
C PHE A 153 -1.87 -13.22 -0.71
N THR A 154 -2.59 -14.29 -0.37
CA THR A 154 -3.60 -14.91 -1.25
C THR A 154 -4.86 -14.05 -1.40
N THR A 155 -5.21 -13.28 -0.37
CA THR A 155 -6.34 -12.33 -0.41
C THR A 155 -5.94 -10.95 -0.93
N SER A 156 -4.64 -10.69 -1.10
CA SER A 156 -4.07 -9.38 -1.46
C SER A 156 -4.55 -8.24 -0.57
N SER A 157 -4.94 -8.53 0.67
CA SER A 157 -5.42 -7.55 1.64
C SER A 157 -4.70 -7.72 2.97
N SER A 158 -4.08 -6.63 3.44
CA SER A 158 -3.46 -6.58 4.76
C SER A 158 -4.49 -6.64 5.89
N GLU A 159 -5.77 -6.36 5.62
CA GLU A 159 -6.87 -6.44 6.61
C GLU A 159 -7.33 -7.89 6.84
N ALA A 160 -7.23 -8.75 5.82
CA ALA A 160 -7.63 -10.16 5.92
C ALA A 160 -6.71 -10.98 6.84
N ALA A 161 -5.46 -10.56 7.03
CA ALA A 161 -4.57 -11.15 8.02
C ALA A 161 -4.86 -10.66 9.45
N PHE A 162 -5.71 -9.64 9.64
CA PHE A 162 -5.94 -9.05 10.96
C PHE A 162 -6.48 -10.00 12.04
N PRO A 163 -7.42 -10.91 11.74
CA PRO A 163 -7.94 -11.80 12.76
C PRO A 163 -6.92 -12.85 13.24
N GLY A 164 -6.04 -13.33 12.37
CA GLY A 164 -5.18 -14.49 12.63
C GLY A 164 -3.88 -14.22 13.37
N TYR A 165 -3.54 -12.96 13.67
CA TYR A 165 -2.32 -12.61 14.41
C TYR A 165 -2.54 -12.10 15.85
N VAL A 166 -3.81 -11.92 16.24
CA VAL A 166 -4.22 -11.48 17.59
C VAL A 166 -4.91 -12.58 18.40
N GLU A 167 -5.19 -13.72 17.77
CA GLU A 167 -5.65 -14.97 18.40
C GLU A 167 -4.48 -15.94 18.57
#